data_AF-A0A7S3VGD7-F1
#
_entry.id   AF-A0A7S3VGD7-F1
#
_cell.length_a   1.000
_cell.length_b   1.000
_cell.length_c   1.000
_cell.angle_alpha   90.00
_cell.angle_beta   90.00
_cell.angle_gamma   90.00
#
_symmetry.space_group_name_H-M   'P 1'
#
loop_
_entity.id
_entity.type
_entity.pdbx_description
1 polymer ?
#
loop_
_entity_poly.entity_id
_entity_poly.type
_entity_poly.pdbx_seq_one_letter_code
_entity_poly.pdbx_strand_id
1 'polypeptide(L)'
;VNKRTGYAKFNITINTLIRKWFLRLIEDAAHSKLEVVADGEYDLDCARFHLHVGILFRHLGEYNLALDMYNVNLKMVEKEFGSDHDKMYYLLANIANVLKRQGKYEEALNNY
;
A
#
# COMPACT_ATOMS: atom_id res chain seq x y z
N VAL A 1 -9.30 -27.91 31.28
CA VAL A 1 -8.29 -26.89 31.69
C VAL A 1 -7.52 -26.46 30.45
N ASN A 2 -7.75 -25.23 29.98
CA ASN A 2 -7.43 -24.78 28.62
C ASN A 2 -5.94 -24.36 28.52
N LYS A 3 -5.08 -25.19 27.90
CA LYS A 3 -3.61 -25.04 27.79
C LYS A 3 -3.11 -23.91 26.85
N ARG A 4 -3.86 -22.82 26.69
CA ARG A 4 -3.43 -21.66 25.87
C ARG A 4 -2.82 -20.50 26.65
N THR A 5 -2.80 -20.58 27.98
CA THR A 5 -2.47 -19.45 28.86
C THR A 5 -0.98 -19.26 29.15
N GLY A 6 -0.11 -20.23 28.88
CA GLY A 6 1.30 -20.18 29.31
C GLY A 6 2.25 -19.34 28.45
N TYR A 7 1.94 -19.14 27.17
CA TYR A 7 2.87 -18.55 26.21
C TYR A 7 2.35 -17.28 25.54
N ALA A 8 1.44 -16.54 26.18
CA ALA A 8 0.85 -15.33 25.60
C ALA A 8 1.91 -14.33 25.11
N LYS A 9 2.94 -14.09 25.93
CA LYS A 9 4.07 -13.19 25.56
C LYS A 9 4.84 -13.72 24.35
N PHE A 10 5.16 -15.01 24.33
CA PHE A 10 5.89 -15.63 23.21
C PHE A 10 5.08 -15.60 21.91
N ASN A 11 3.78 -15.90 21.98
CA ASN A 11 2.88 -15.83 20.83
C ASN A 11 2.74 -14.41 20.29
N ILE A 12 2.61 -13.41 21.16
CA ILE A 12 2.62 -11.99 20.76
C ILE A 12 3.93 -11.64 20.05
N THR A 13 5.08 -12.04 20.61
CA THR A 13 6.39 -11.78 20.03
C THR A 13 6.52 -12.41 18.64
N ILE A 14 6.20 -13.71 18.50
CA ILE A 14 6.27 -14.40 17.22
C ILE A 14 5.35 -13.74 16.19
N ASN A 15 4.10 -13.48 16.54
CA ASN A 15 3.15 -12.87 15.61
C ASN A 15 3.61 -11.47 15.17
N THR A 16 4.21 -10.70 16.08
CA THR A 16 4.77 -9.38 15.77
C THR A 16 5.96 -9.49 14.81
N LEU A 17 6.87 -10.45 15.04
CA LEU A 17 8.03 -10.66 14.17
C LEU A 17 7.62 -11.13 12.77
N ILE A 18 6.69 -12.08 12.68
CA ILE A 18 6.16 -12.57 11.42
C ILE A 18 5.47 -11.43 10.65
N ARG A 19 4.64 -10.63 11.33
CA ARG A 19 3.99 -9.47 10.71
C ARG A 19 5.03 -8.50 10.16
N LYS A 20 6.02 -8.11 10.96
CA LYS A 20 7.08 -7.18 10.55
C LYS A 20 7.89 -7.71 9.36
N TRP A 21 8.25 -8.98 9.38
CA TRP A 21 8.97 -9.62 8.28
C TRP A 21 8.13 -9.62 7.00
N PHE A 22 6.85 -9.95 7.09
CA PHE A 22 5.94 -9.98 5.95
C PHE A 22 5.76 -8.59 5.32
N LEU A 23 5.57 -7.55 6.15
CA LEU A 23 5.46 -6.17 5.64
C LEU A 23 6.72 -5.74 4.90
N ARG A 24 7.90 -5.98 5.49
CA ARG A 24 9.19 -5.68 4.85
C ARG A 24 9.37 -6.44 3.53
N LEU A 25 9.01 -7.73 3.49
CA LEU A 25 9.11 -8.54 2.27
C LEU A 25 8.28 -7.94 1.13
N ILE A 26 7.08 -7.43 1.43
CA ILE A 26 6.20 -6.80 0.44
C ILE A 26 6.79 -5.45 -0.02
N GLU A 27 7.26 -4.62 0.90
CA GLU A 27 7.91 -3.34 0.57
C GLU A 27 9.14 -3.56 -0.32
N ASP A 28 10.01 -4.51 0.02
CA ASP A 28 11.21 -4.84 -0.74
C ASP A 28 10.84 -5.34 -2.16
N ALA A 29 9.78 -6.14 -2.28
CA ALA A 29 9.28 -6.60 -3.58
C ALA A 29 8.75 -5.44 -4.44
N ALA A 30 8.06 -4.47 -3.83
CA ALA A 30 7.58 -3.27 -4.53
C ALA A 30 8.74 -2.39 -5.01
N HIS A 31 9.74 -2.14 -4.17
CA HIS A 31 10.93 -1.39 -4.56
C HIS A 31 11.70 -2.10 -5.68
N SER A 32 11.93 -3.41 -5.57
CA SER A 32 12.62 -4.17 -6.63
C SER A 32 11.88 -4.09 -7.96
N LYS A 33 10.54 -4.20 -7.93
CA LYS A 33 9.71 -4.06 -9.14
C LYS A 33 9.78 -2.64 -9.73
N LEU A 34 9.97 -1.61 -8.92
CA LEU A 34 10.15 -0.23 -9.37
C LEU A 34 11.54 0.01 -9.98
N GLU A 35 12.60 -0.52 -9.39
CA GLU A 35 13.98 -0.38 -9.88
C GLU A 35 14.13 -0.93 -11.31
N VAL A 36 13.49 -2.06 -11.62
CA VAL A 36 13.48 -2.67 -12.96
C VAL A 36 12.85 -1.76 -14.02
N VAL A 37 11.97 -0.84 -13.61
CA VAL A 37 11.19 0.05 -14.50
C VAL A 37 11.87 1.42 -14.68
N ALA A 38 12.93 1.71 -13.91
CA ALA A 38 13.65 2.98 -13.98
C ALA A 38 14.36 3.23 -15.32
N ASP A 39 14.52 2.18 -16.16
CA ASP A 39 15.16 2.25 -17.49
C ASP A 39 14.30 2.92 -18.58
N GLY A 40 13.15 3.51 -18.22
CA GLY A 40 12.45 4.50 -19.06
C GLY A 40 11.24 3.97 -19.81
N GLU A 41 11.00 2.66 -19.84
CA GLU A 41 9.75 2.07 -20.32
C GLU A 41 8.79 1.84 -19.16
N TYR A 42 7.59 2.39 -19.31
CA TYR A 42 6.55 2.36 -18.32
C TYR A 42 5.85 1.00 -18.28
N ASP A 43 6.07 0.20 -17.23
CA ASP A 43 5.43 -1.11 -17.07
C ASP A 43 4.06 -0.97 -16.36
N LEU A 44 2.98 -1.15 -17.13
CA LEU A 44 1.61 -1.21 -16.58
C LEU A 44 1.43 -2.28 -15.51
N ASP A 45 2.24 -3.34 -15.54
CA ASP A 45 2.23 -4.37 -14.51
C ASP A 45 2.87 -3.85 -13.22
N CYS A 46 3.89 -3.00 -13.30
CA CYS A 46 4.45 -2.32 -12.13
C CYS A 46 3.44 -1.37 -11.47
N ALA A 47 2.71 -0.60 -12.28
CA ALA A 47 1.62 0.23 -11.79
C ALA A 47 0.57 -0.64 -11.06
N ARG A 48 0.05 -1.69 -11.73
CA ARG A 48 -0.95 -2.58 -11.14
C ARG A 48 -0.45 -3.26 -9.86
N PHE A 49 0.82 -3.65 -9.82
CA PHE A 49 1.45 -4.23 -8.66
C PHE A 49 1.40 -3.29 -7.45
N HIS A 50 1.86 -2.05 -7.60
CA HIS A 50 1.83 -1.05 -6.53
C HIS A 50 0.40 -0.74 -6.05
N LEU A 51 -0.57 -0.66 -6.97
CA LEU A 51 -1.98 -0.50 -6.60
C LEU A 51 -2.47 -1.64 -5.71
N HIS A 52 -2.17 -2.89 -6.08
CA HIS A 52 -2.57 -4.06 -5.29
C HIS A 52 -1.84 -4.15 -3.94
N VAL A 53 -0.56 -3.80 -3.89
CA VAL A 53 0.20 -3.73 -2.63
C VAL A 53 -0.38 -2.67 -1.70
N GLY A 54 -0.73 -1.48 -2.21
CA GLY A 54 -1.40 -0.45 -1.42
C GLY A 54 -2.76 -0.91 -0.87
N ILE A 55 -3.55 -1.62 -1.68
CA ILE A 55 -4.82 -2.24 -1.23
C ILE A 55 -4.57 -3.26 -0.11
N LEU A 56 -3.55 -4.10 -0.24
CA LEU A 56 -3.16 -5.07 0.79
C LEU A 56 -2.79 -4.36 2.10
N PHE A 57 -1.93 -3.35 2.07
CA PHE A 57 -1.57 -2.58 3.25
C PHE A 57 -2.76 -1.90 3.91
N ARG A 58 -3.68 -1.33 3.12
CA ARG A 58 -4.94 -0.77 3.65
C ARG A 58 -5.76 -1.83 4.38
N HIS A 59 -5.89 -3.04 3.83
CA HIS A 59 -6.61 -4.13 4.49
C HIS A 59 -5.90 -4.64 5.75
N LEU A 60 -4.57 -4.53 5.80
CA LEU A 60 -3.78 -4.84 6.99
C LEU A 60 -3.81 -3.71 8.04
N GLY A 61 -4.34 -2.53 7.71
CA GLY A 61 -4.35 -1.35 8.57
C GLY A 61 -3.06 -0.52 8.53
N GLU A 62 -2.14 -0.86 7.63
CA GLU A 62 -0.87 -0.16 7.43
C GLU A 62 -1.07 1.04 6.49
N TYR A 63 -1.80 2.04 6.96
CA TYR A 63 -2.28 3.13 6.11
C TYR A 63 -1.18 4.00 5.50
N ASN A 64 -0.08 4.24 6.20
CA ASN A 64 1.03 5.03 5.66
C ASN A 64 1.72 4.29 4.51
N LEU A 65 2.01 2.99 4.69
CA LEU A 65 2.56 2.15 3.63
C LEU A 65 1.61 2.07 2.43
N ALA A 66 0.29 2.04 2.67
CA ALA A 66 -0.69 2.08 1.59
C ALA A 66 -0.59 3.38 0.76
N LEU A 67 -0.47 4.54 1.43
CA LEU A 67 -0.32 5.83 0.77
C LEU A 67 0.99 5.93 -0.03
N ASP A 68 2.09 5.40 0.49
CA ASP A 68 3.38 5.37 -0.22
C ASP A 68 3.25 4.64 -1.56
N MET A 69 2.61 3.47 -1.54
CA MET A 69 2.37 2.68 -2.76
C MET A 69 1.42 3.39 -3.74
N TYR A 70 0.37 4.04 -3.25
CA TYR A 70 -0.54 4.80 -4.08
C TYR A 70 0.11 6.04 -4.69
N ASN A 71 0.99 6.73 -3.97
CA ASN A 71 1.74 7.87 -4.49
C ASN A 71 2.72 7.46 -5.60
N VAL A 72 3.37 6.30 -5.46
CA VAL A 72 4.19 5.73 -6.53
C VAL A 72 3.32 5.39 -7.74
N ASN A 73 2.15 4.78 -7.53
CA ASN A 73 1.19 4.50 -8.60
C ASN A 73 0.66 5.77 -9.28
N LEU A 74 0.45 6.85 -8.53
CA LEU A 74 -0.08 8.12 -9.03
C LEU A 74 0.86 8.74 -10.04
N LYS A 75 2.13 8.88 -9.67
CA LYS A 75 3.19 9.36 -10.56
C LYS A 75 3.27 8.51 -11.83
N MET A 76 3.01 7.22 -11.68
CA MET A 76 3.03 6.32 -12.82
C MET A 76 1.86 6.54 -13.78
N VAL A 77 0.63 6.54 -13.26
CA VAL A 77 -0.58 6.70 -14.07
C VAL A 77 -0.61 8.08 -14.72
N GLU A 78 -0.19 9.13 -14.01
CA GLU A 78 -0.15 10.50 -14.52
C GLU A 78 0.81 10.66 -15.70
N LYS A 79 2.01 10.05 -15.64
CA LYS A 79 2.98 10.13 -16.74
C LYS A 79 2.49 9.44 -18.01
N GLU A 80 1.76 8.33 -17.88
CA GLU A 80 1.37 7.49 -19.03
C GLU A 80 0.03 7.92 -19.65
N PHE A 81 -0.96 8.23 -18.81
CA PHE A 81 -2.35 8.45 -19.23
C PHE A 81 -2.80 9.89 -19.05
N GLY A 82 -2.01 10.73 -18.38
CA GLY A 82 -2.44 12.04 -17.91
C GLY A 82 -3.43 11.95 -16.74
N SER A 83 -4.03 13.09 -16.41
CA SER A 83 -4.94 13.23 -15.27
C SER A 83 -6.37 12.75 -15.54
N ASP A 84 -6.76 12.56 -16.80
CA ASP A 84 -8.14 12.27 -17.21
C ASP A 84 -8.30 10.84 -17.74
N HIS A 85 -8.05 9.87 -16.86
CA HIS A 85 -8.16 8.45 -17.17
C HIS A 85 -8.82 7.68 -16.02
N ASP A 86 -9.67 6.70 -16.33
CA ASP A 86 -10.44 5.90 -15.33
C ASP A 86 -9.59 5.33 -14.18
N LYS A 87 -8.36 4.94 -14.48
CA LYS A 87 -7.38 4.46 -13.49
C LYS A 87 -7.03 5.51 -12.44
N MET A 88 -6.99 6.79 -12.82
CA MET A 88 -6.77 7.90 -11.91
C MET A 88 -7.89 7.95 -10.87
N TYR A 89 -9.16 7.98 -11.30
CA TYR A 89 -10.31 8.00 -10.39
C TYR A 89 -10.31 6.80 -9.43
N TYR A 90 -9.98 5.60 -9.91
CA TYR A 90 -9.89 4.42 -9.06
C TYR A 90 -8.79 4.56 -7.99
N LEU A 91 -7.62 5.10 -8.36
CA LEU A 91 -6.53 5.33 -7.43
C LEU A 91 -6.87 6.40 -6.39
N LEU A 92 -7.41 7.55 -6.82
CA LEU A 92 -7.81 8.64 -5.91
C LEU A 92 -8.86 8.17 -4.90
N ALA A 93 -9.84 7.37 -5.34
CA ALA A 93 -10.83 6.78 -4.44
C ALA A 93 -10.18 5.87 -3.37
N ASN A 94 -9.10 5.15 -3.71
CA ASN A 94 -8.37 4.35 -2.73
C ASN A 94 -7.60 5.22 -1.73
N ILE A 95 -6.98 6.31 -2.18
CA ILE A 95 -6.28 7.28 -1.32
C ILE A 95 -7.26 7.96 -0.35
N ALA A 96 -8.37 8.49 -0.87
CA ALA A 96 -9.42 9.11 -0.06
C ALA A 96 -9.96 8.15 1.02
N ASN A 97 -10.13 6.87 0.67
CA ASN A 97 -10.53 5.84 1.63
C ASN A 97 -9.50 5.61 2.75
N VAL A 98 -8.20 5.68 2.44
CA VAL A 98 -7.15 5.57 3.45
C VAL A 98 -7.15 6.79 4.38
N LEU A 99 -7.21 8.00 3.82
CA LEU A 99 -7.27 9.23 4.60
C LEU A 99 -8.50 9.28 5.52
N LYS A 100 -9.66 8.85 5.01
CA LYS A 100 -10.88 8.65 5.82
C LYS A 100 -10.64 7.70 6.99
N ARG A 101 -9.97 6.56 6.76
CA ARG A 101 -9.66 5.58 7.81
C ARG A 101 -8.63 6.09 8.83
N GLN A 102 -7.80 7.06 8.46
CA GLN A 102 -6.90 7.77 9.37
C GLN A 102 -7.58 8.93 10.12
N GLY A 103 -8.85 9.24 9.83
CA GLY A 103 -9.56 10.39 10.40
C GLY A 103 -9.19 11.73 9.76
N LYS A 104 -8.42 11.72 8.66
CA LYS A 104 -7.96 12.90 7.92
C LYS A 104 -8.98 13.32 6.87
N TYR A 105 -10.19 13.64 7.31
CA TYR A 105 -11.31 13.94 6.41
C TYR A 105 -11.09 15.19 5.56
N GLU A 106 -10.46 16.23 6.12
CA GLU A 106 -10.16 17.46 5.38
C GLU A 106 -9.12 17.23 4.29
N GLU A 107 -8.07 16.44 4.56
CA GLU A 107 -7.08 16.07 3.53
C GLU A 107 -7.73 15.24 2.41
N ALA A 108 -8.66 14.35 2.75
CA ALA A 108 -9.39 13.57 1.75
C ALA A 108 -10.24 14.50 0.87
N LEU A 109 -11.08 15.34 1.47
CA LEU A 109 -12.05 16.17 0.74
C LEU A 109 -11.40 17.27 -0.11
N ASN A 110 -10.26 17.80 0.33
CA ASN A 110 -9.59 18.90 -0.37
C ASN A 110 -8.64 18.46 -1.48
N ASN A 111 -8.17 17.20 -1.46
CA ASN A 111 -7.14 16.74 -2.40
C ASN A 111 -7.59 15.63 -3.35
N TYR A 112 -8.69 14.91 -3.06
CA TYR A 112 -9.08 13.69 -3.78
C TYR A 112 -10.59 13.47 -3.87
#